data_AF-A0A7R9M3N8-F1
#
_entry.id   AF-A0A7R9M3N8-F1
#
_cell.length_a   1.000
_cell.length_b   1.000
_cell.length_c   1.000
_cell.angle_alpha   90.00
_cell.angle_beta   90.00
_cell.angle_gamma   90.00
#
_symmetry.space_group_name_H-M   'P 1'
#
loop_
_entity.id
_entity.type
_entity.pdbx_description
1 polymer ?
#
loop_
_entity_poly.entity_id
_entity_poly.type
_entity_poly.pdbx_seq_one_letter_code
_entity_poly.pdbx_strand_id
1 'polypeptide(L)'
;MAHKVIIVSAFNGWQSGHQLLPISVQTDPTDPHTKTQYLMDTSDNQLYESTLQTNKFQSFLVNNAVVSDGNYYVFTPMDVLFVVLPSLM
;
A
#
# COMPACT_ATOMS: atom_id res chain seq x y z
N MET A 1 5.08 20.99 4.69
CA MET A 1 4.03 19.99 4.46
C MET A 1 4.57 18.66 4.96
N ALA A 2 4.01 18.11 6.04
CA ALA A 2 4.50 16.87 6.62
C ALA A 2 3.94 15.70 5.81
N HIS A 3 4.82 14.96 5.12
CA HIS A 3 4.43 13.72 4.43
C HIS A 3 4.12 12.67 5.49
N LYS A 4 2.84 12.31 5.62
CA LYS A 4 2.38 11.24 6.52
C LYS A 4 2.75 9.90 5.89
N VAL A 5 3.93 9.40 6.23
CA VAL A 5 4.35 8.03 5.86
C VAL A 5 3.66 7.07 6.82
N ILE A 6 2.75 6.25 6.32
CA ILE A 6 2.05 5.25 7.14
C ILE A 6 2.82 3.94 7.01
N ILE A 7 3.57 3.60 8.06
CA ILE A 7 4.19 2.27 8.22
C ILE A 7 3.13 1.39 8.87
N VAL A 8 2.47 0.54 8.10
CA VAL A 8 1.51 -0.42 8.64
C VAL A 8 2.24 -1.74 8.86
N SER A 9 2.91 -1.88 10.01
CA SER A 9 3.24 -3.21 10.53
C SER A 9 1.96 -3.78 11.16
N ALA A 10 1.29 -4.65 10.41
CA ALA A 10 0.11 -5.41 10.82
C ALA A 10 -1.11 -4.57 11.28
N PHE A 11 -1.97 -4.19 10.33
CA PHE A 11 -3.45 -4.01 10.38
C PHE A 11 -4.20 -3.50 11.64
N ASN A 12 -3.55 -3.06 12.72
CA ASN A 12 -4.21 -2.66 13.97
C ASN A 12 -4.10 -1.16 14.29
N GLY A 13 -3.55 -0.35 13.38
CA GLY A 13 -3.28 1.07 13.63
C GLY A 13 -4.23 2.08 12.96
N TRP A 14 -5.08 1.67 12.02
CA TRP A 14 -5.98 2.61 11.33
C TRP A 14 -7.29 2.72 12.11
N GLN A 15 -7.51 3.90 12.72
CA GLN A 15 -8.60 4.14 13.65
C GLN A 15 -9.97 3.86 12.99
N SER A 16 -10.87 3.26 13.79
CA SER A 16 -12.25 2.91 13.45
C SER A 16 -12.97 4.07 12.76
N GLY A 17 -13.14 4.00 11.43
CA GLY A 17 -13.81 5.05 10.63
C GLY A 17 -13.40 5.08 9.15
N HIS A 18 -12.24 4.52 8.82
CA HIS A 18 -11.76 4.42 7.44
C HIS A 18 -12.06 3.03 6.88
N GLN A 19 -12.75 2.97 5.73
CA GLN A 19 -13.01 1.73 5.02
C GLN A 19 -12.01 1.58 3.88
N LEU A 20 -11.10 0.62 4.02
CA LEU A 20 -10.03 0.37 3.04
C LEU A 20 -10.40 -0.78 2.13
N LEU A 21 -10.26 -0.56 0.83
CA LEU A 21 -10.46 -1.57 -0.20
C LEU A 21 -9.13 -1.82 -0.92
N PRO A 22 -8.61 -3.07 -0.93
CA PRO A 22 -7.46 -3.41 -1.75
C PRO A 22 -7.86 -3.41 -3.23
N ILE A 23 -7.06 -2.76 -4.06
CA ILE A 23 -7.23 -2.69 -5.51
C ILE A 23 -5.97 -3.26 -6.17
N SER A 24 -6.13 -4.17 -7.12
CA SER A 24 -5.03 -4.64 -7.97
C SER A 24 -5.23 -4.10 -9.37
N VAL A 25 -4.26 -3.32 -9.86
CA VAL A 25 -4.30 -2.77 -11.22
C VAL A 25 -3.22 -3.43 -12.06
N GLN A 26 -3.62 -3.83 -13.27
CA GLN A 26 -2.73 -4.36 -14.28
C GLN A 26 -1.95 -3.18 -14.89
N THR A 27 -0.65 -3.08 -14.62
CA THR A 27 0.16 -1.92 -15.03
C THR A 27 0.71 -2.07 -16.45
N ASP A 28 0.93 -3.30 -16.90
CA ASP A 28 1.27 -3.60 -18.30
C ASP A 28 0.12 -4.40 -18.95
N PRO A 29 -0.57 -3.88 -19.97
CA PRO A 29 -1.62 -4.63 -20.66
C PRO A 29 -1.08 -5.84 -21.45
N THR A 30 0.23 -5.93 -21.66
CA THR A 30 0.89 -7.00 -22.42
C THR A 30 1.50 -8.11 -21.55
N ASP A 31 1.68 -7.87 -20.24
CA ASP A 31 2.16 -8.87 -19.27
C ASP A 31 1.21 -9.02 -18.07
N PRO A 32 0.32 -10.04 -18.03
CA PRO A 32 -0.69 -10.23 -16.99
C PRO A 32 -0.11 -10.51 -15.58
N HIS A 33 1.21 -10.64 -15.45
CA HIS A 33 1.89 -10.86 -14.17
C HIS A 33 2.36 -9.56 -13.50
N THR A 34 2.33 -8.42 -14.19
CA THR A 34 2.66 -7.11 -13.60
C THR A 34 1.42 -6.44 -13.00
N LYS A 35 1.10 -6.83 -11.78
CA LYS A 35 0.02 -6.20 -10.99
C LYS A 35 0.61 -5.38 -9.86
N THR A 36 0.25 -4.10 -9.80
CA THR A 36 0.55 -3.24 -8.66
C THR A 36 -0.64 -3.22 -7.71
N GLN A 37 -0.36 -3.31 -6.42
CA GLN A 37 -1.37 -3.24 -5.37
C GLN A 37 -1.51 -1.82 -4.83
N TYR A 38 -2.75 -1.39 -4.71
CA TYR A 38 -3.16 -0.10 -4.17
C TYR A 38 -4.14 -0.32 -3.02
N LEU A 39 -4.23 0.67 -2.14
CA LEU A 39 -5.30 0.77 -1.15
C LEU A 39 -6.15 2.00 -1.47
N MET A 40 -7.46 1.82 -1.55
CA MET A 40 -8.42 2.90 -1.64
C MET A 40 -9.10 3.08 -0.30
N ASP A 41 -9.03 4.28 0.25
CA ASP A 41 -9.86 4.67 1.37
C ASP A 41 -11.17 5.26 0.83
N THR A 42 -12.28 4.58 1.06
CA THR A 42 -13.59 5.01 0.56
C THR A 42 -14.24 6.08 1.43
N SER A 43 -13.69 6.34 2.62
CA SER A 43 -14.22 7.36 3.53
C SER A 43 -13.82 8.77 3.09
N ASP A 44 -12.62 8.93 2.53
CA ASP A 44 -12.09 10.21 2.03
C ASP A 44 -11.79 10.21 0.52
N ASN A 45 -12.07 9.11 -0.17
CA ASN A 45 -11.77 8.88 -1.59
C ASN A 45 -10.28 9.05 -1.95
N GLN A 46 -9.38 8.70 -1.02
CA GLN A 46 -7.95 8.77 -1.26
C GLN A 46 -7.37 7.43 -1.72
N LEU A 47 -6.63 7.45 -2.82
CA LEU A 47 -5.86 6.31 -3.29
C LEU A 47 -4.44 6.34 -2.71
N TYR A 48 -3.93 5.18 -2.34
CA TYR A 48 -2.57 4.96 -1.85
C TYR A 48 -1.88 3.88 -2.66
N GLU A 49 -0.65 4.12 -3.07
CA GLU A 49 0.24 3.10 -3.60
C GLU A 49 0.86 2.31 -2.45
N SER A 50 0.89 0.99 -2.59
CA SER A 50 1.55 0.11 -1.62
C SER A 50 2.92 -0.31 -2.14
N THR A 51 3.95 -0.07 -1.33
CA THR A 51 5.32 -0.51 -1.63
C THR A 51 5.80 -1.44 -0.52
N LEU A 52 6.18 -2.66 -0.87
CA LEU A 52 6.87 -3.56 0.05
C LEU A 52 8.33 -3.13 0.17
N GLN A 53 8.76 -2.81 1.38
CA GLN A 53 10.16 -2.60 1.69
C GLN A 53 10.69 -3.77 2.52
N THR A 54 11.84 -4.29 2.09
CA THR A 54 12.56 -5.36 2.79
C THR A 54 13.86 -4.79 3.31
N ASN A 55 14.04 -4.77 4.63
CA ASN A 55 15.32 -4.45 5.22
C ASN A 55 16.06 -5.72 5.64
N LYS A 56 17.20 -5.97 4.99
CA LYS A 56 17.99 -7.17 5.24
C LYS A 56 18.52 -7.14 6.67
N PHE A 57 18.45 -8.30 7.34
CA PHE A 57 18.90 -8.48 8.73
C PHE A 57 18.11 -7.67 9.76
N GLN A 58 16.88 -7.27 9.44
CA GLN A 58 15.96 -6.69 10.41
C GLN A 58 14.82 -7.65 10.72
N SER A 59 14.28 -7.51 11.93
CA SER A 59 13.11 -8.25 12.40
C SER A 59 12.26 -7.29 13.20
N PHE A 60 10.94 -7.44 13.09
CA PHE A 60 10.00 -6.62 13.83
C PHE A 60 9.32 -7.45 14.93
N LEU A 61 9.14 -6.83 16.10
CA LEU A 61 8.28 -7.37 17.15
C LEU A 61 6.91 -6.72 16.99
N VAL A 62 5.90 -7.54 16.69
CA VAL A 62 4.52 -7.09 16.50
C VAL A 62 3.66 -7.77 17.57
N ASN A 63 3.23 -6.99 18.55
CA ASN A 63 2.55 -7.48 19.76
C ASN A 63 3.42 -8.54 20.47
N ASN A 64 3.03 -9.82 20.37
CA ASN A 64 3.70 -10.95 20.99
C ASN A 64 4.33 -11.90 19.96
N ALA A 65 4.47 -11.47 18.71
CA ALA A 65 5.04 -12.26 17.62
C ALA A 65 6.29 -11.59 17.02
N VAL A 66 7.24 -12.41 16.56
CA VAL A 66 8.42 -11.99 15.82
C VAL A 66 8.16 -12.16 14.33
N VAL A 67 8.30 -11.08 13.57
CA VAL A 67 8.25 -11.06 12.10
C VAL A 67 9.70 -10.94 11.60
N SER A 68 10.27 -12.06 11.16
CA SER A 68 11.72 -12.21 10.94
C SER A 68 12.20 -11.84 9.53
N ASP A 69 11.28 -11.55 8.62
CA ASP A 69 11.57 -11.28 7.21
C ASP A 69 11.98 -9.83 6.94
N GLY A 70 11.91 -8.95 7.95
CA GLY A 70 12.29 -7.55 7.84
C GLY A 70 11.43 -6.77 6.85
N ASN A 71 10.25 -7.31 6.54
CA ASN A 71 9.32 -6.77 5.56
C ASN A 71 8.32 -5.83 6.21
N TYR A 72 8.07 -4.69 5.55
CA TYR A 72 6.98 -3.80 5.91
C TYR A 72 6.42 -3.11 4.67
N TYR A 73 5.13 -2.79 4.72
CA TYR A 73 4.46 -2.04 3.67
C TYR A 73 4.47 -0.55 4.00
N VAL A 74 4.79 0.25 2.98
CA VAL A 74 4.66 1.70 3.00
C VAL A 74 3.51 2.08 2.09
N PHE A 75 2.59 2.89 2.61
CA PHE A 75 1.47 3.42 1.86
C PHE A 75 1.65 4.92 1.66
N THR A 76 1.73 5.34 0.40
CA THR A 76 1.89 6.75 0.02
C THR A 76 0.68 7.22 -0.77
N PRO A 77 0.09 8.38 -0.45
CA PRO A 77 -0.98 8.94 -1.26
C PRO A 77 -0.56 9.08 -2.72
N MET A 78 -1.44 8.72 -3.65
CA MET A 78 -1.21 8.78 -5.09
C MET A 78 -2.39 9.46 -5.79
N ASP A 79 -2.09 10.16 -6.88
CA ASP A 79 -3.11 10.72 -7.76
C ASP A 79 -3.70 9.62 -8.66
N VAL A 80 -5.03 9.48 -8.62
CA VAL A 80 -5.80 8.50 -9.40
C VAL A 80 -5.56 8.64 -10.91
N LEU A 81 -5.23 9.85 -11.39
CA LEU A 81 -4.98 10.09 -12.80
C LEU A 81 -3.84 9.23 -13.35
N PHE A 82 -2.80 8.97 -12.56
CA PHE A 82 -1.68 8.11 -13.00
C PHE A 82 -2.08 6.65 -13.20
N VAL A 83 -3.12 6.19 -12.51
CA VAL A 83 -3.66 4.83 -12.67
C VAL A 83 -4.56 4.73 -13.90
N VAL A 84 -5.31 5.79 -14.20
CA VAL A 84 -6.26 5.83 -15.33
C VAL A 84 -5.57 6.17 -16.65
N LEU A 85 -4.45 6.91 -16.63
CA LEU A 85 -3.75 7.37 -17.82
C LEU A 85 -3.45 6.26 -18.85
N PRO A 86 -2.98 5.05 -18.47
CA PRO A 86 -2.76 3.96 -19.42
C PRO A 86 -4.02 3.48 -20.15
N SER A 87 -5.22 3.70 -19.58
CA SER A 87 -6.49 3.33 -20.20
C SER A 87 -7.02 4.38 -21.18
N LEU A 88 -6.43 5.58 -21.20
CA LEU A 88 -6.81 6.70 -22.07
C LEU A 88 -5.92 6.80 -23.32
N MET A 89 -4.87 5.98 -23.41
CA MET A 89 -3.94 5.93 -24.54
C MET A 89 -4.38 4.95 -25.62
#